data_AF-A0A6A4WHC6-F1
#
_entry.id   AF-A0A6A4WHC6-F1
#
_cell.length_a   1.000
_cell.length_b   1.000
_cell.length_c   1.000
_cell.angle_alpha   90.00
_cell.angle_beta   90.00
_cell.angle_gamma   90.00
#
_symmetry.space_group_name_H-M   'P 1'
#
loop_
_entity.id
_entity.type
_entity.pdbx_description
1 polymer ?
#
loop_
_entity_poly.entity_id
_entity_poly.type
_entity_poly.pdbx_seq_one_letter_code
_entity_poly.pdbx_strand_id
1 'polypeptide(L)'
;MEDGKQLGTAVTILSAGPLAGWRWAGGWQAIFYVTGSVTLVWSVAWTLLVYETPADHPRISFRERVYIYSLTYQGSGQRSLVPFPWRRALSCRPFQALMVTQFCQNWGDYLIMTELPTYISTALRYPLNTNAMFSALPQLAKVVLALGVSFVADWLARGSRLSLSANRKLWNSIGMYIPALTLVGVSFAGCSDVLVLTLMVITVGFNGAVLSGL
;
A
#
# COMPACT_ATOMS: atom_id res chain seq x y z
N MET A 1 -2.18 8.14 -8.80
CA MET A 1 -2.12 8.63 -7.39
C MET A 1 -1.61 7.53 -6.45
N GLU A 2 -1.90 6.25 -6.73
CA GLU A 2 -1.44 5.11 -5.93
C GLU A 2 0.07 4.82 -6.07
N ASP A 3 0.64 5.08 -7.24
CA ASP A 3 2.08 4.91 -7.53
C ASP A 3 2.97 5.73 -6.56
N GLY A 4 2.50 6.91 -6.14
CA GLY A 4 3.21 7.77 -5.19
C GLY A 4 3.30 7.18 -3.79
N LYS A 5 2.25 6.48 -3.33
CA LYS A 5 2.24 5.83 -2.01
C LYS A 5 3.25 4.68 -1.96
N GLN A 6 3.33 3.91 -3.05
CA GLN A 6 4.23 2.76 -3.14
C GLN A 6 5.69 3.19 -3.27
N LEU A 7 5.97 4.20 -4.10
CA LEU A 7 7.30 4.79 -4.21
C LEU A 7 7.78 5.35 -2.86
N GLY A 8 6.92 6.09 -2.13
CA GLY A 8 7.25 6.61 -0.81
C GLY A 8 7.54 5.49 0.22
N THR A 9 6.74 4.43 0.20
CA THR A 9 6.95 3.26 1.07
C THR A 9 8.26 2.54 0.74
N ALA A 10 8.57 2.37 -0.54
CA ALA A 10 9.80 1.75 -0.99
C ALA A 10 11.04 2.55 -0.59
N VAL A 11 11.03 3.86 -0.82
CA VAL A 11 12.14 4.76 -0.43
C VAL A 11 12.35 4.72 1.09
N THR A 12 11.27 4.67 1.88
CA THR A 12 11.36 4.63 3.34
C THR A 12 11.97 3.32 3.84
N ILE A 13 11.61 2.17 3.26
CA ILE A 13 12.14 0.87 3.68
C ILE A 13 13.59 0.66 3.19
N LEU A 14 13.90 1.08 1.96
CA LEU A 14 15.26 1.04 1.41
C LEU A 14 16.22 1.90 2.23
N SER A 15 15.74 3.04 2.73
CA SER A 15 16.53 3.92 3.61
C SER A 15 16.59 3.43 5.06
N ALA A 16 15.59 2.67 5.54
CA ALA A 16 15.54 2.18 6.92
C ALA A 16 16.74 1.28 7.30
N GLY A 17 17.21 0.42 6.40
CA GLY A 17 18.37 -0.46 6.65
C GLY A 17 19.67 0.30 6.91
N PRO A 18 20.11 1.18 5.99
CA PRO A 18 21.28 2.04 6.19
C PRO A 18 21.14 3.00 7.39
N LEU A 19 19.95 3.56 7.60
CA LEU A 19 19.67 4.49 8.71
C LEU A 19 19.77 3.80 10.08
N ALA A 20 19.31 2.55 10.20
CA ALA A 20 19.41 1.76 11.44
C ALA A 20 20.86 1.41 11.81
N GLY A 21 21.74 1.27 10.80
CA GLY A 21 23.17 1.00 11.00
C GLY A 21 23.99 2.23 11.39
N TRP A 22 23.41 3.43 11.36
CA TRP A 22 24.13 4.68 11.58
C TRP A 22 24.39 4.92 13.08
N ARG A 23 25.47 4.31 13.58
CA ARG A 23 25.87 4.33 15.00
C ARG A 23 26.08 5.74 15.60
N TRP A 24 26.40 6.74 14.77
CA TRP A 24 26.66 8.11 15.21
C TRP A 24 25.40 8.95 15.47
N ALA A 25 24.22 8.51 15.00
CA ALA A 25 22.96 9.25 15.11
C ALA A 25 21.97 8.64 16.13
N GLY A 26 22.44 7.79 17.05
CA GLY A 26 21.59 7.07 18.01
C GLY A 26 21.04 5.73 17.50
N GLY A 27 21.54 5.21 16.37
CA GLY A 27 21.07 3.93 15.84
C GLY A 27 19.61 3.99 15.39
N TRP A 28 18.72 3.22 16.05
CA TRP A 28 17.32 3.09 15.67
C TRP A 28 16.51 4.41 15.75
N GLN A 29 16.94 5.35 16.60
CA GLN A 29 16.28 6.65 16.76
C GLN A 29 16.47 7.56 15.53
N ALA A 30 17.54 7.35 14.75
CA ALA A 30 17.83 8.14 13.55
C ALA A 30 16.71 8.06 12.51
N ILE A 31 16.03 6.91 12.42
CA ILE A 31 14.90 6.70 11.51
C ILE A 31 13.79 7.72 11.78
N PHE A 32 13.46 7.96 13.06
CA PHE A 32 12.42 8.91 13.45
C PHE A 32 12.80 10.35 13.16
N TYR A 33 14.06 10.73 13.39
CA TYR A 33 14.53 12.09 13.10
C TYR A 33 14.58 12.38 11.60
N VAL A 34 15.06 11.44 10.79
CA VAL A 34 15.16 11.62 9.33
C VAL A 34 13.77 11.61 8.69
N THR A 35 12.93 10.62 9.01
CA THR A 35 11.58 10.55 8.44
C THR A 35 10.73 11.73 8.89
N GLY A 36 10.77 12.09 10.18
CA GLY A 36 10.03 13.22 10.73
C GLY A 36 10.44 14.57 10.13
N SER A 37 11.74 14.82 9.98
CA SER A 37 12.23 16.06 9.36
C SER A 37 11.84 16.16 7.88
N VAL A 38 11.96 15.08 7.12
CA VAL A 38 11.50 15.03 5.72
C VAL A 38 10.00 15.29 5.61
N THR A 39 9.18 14.65 6.46
CA THR A 39 7.73 14.88 6.47
C THR A 39 7.39 16.32 6.83
N LEU A 40 8.10 16.94 7.77
CA LEU A 40 7.85 18.32 8.18
C LEU A 40 8.22 19.31 7.06
N VAL A 41 9.38 19.13 6.42
CA VAL A 41 9.77 19.94 5.25
C VAL A 41 8.76 19.77 4.11
N TRP A 42 8.33 18.54 3.84
CA TRP A 42 7.32 18.27 2.81
C TRP A 42 5.96 18.88 3.15
N SER A 43 5.53 18.82 4.41
CA SER A 43 4.28 19.43 4.87
C SER A 43 4.30 20.94 4.68
N VAL A 44 5.40 21.61 5.06
CA VAL A 44 5.57 23.05 4.83
C VAL A 44 5.54 23.36 3.33
N ALA A 45 6.29 22.62 2.51
CA ALA A 45 6.27 22.80 1.07
C ALA A 45 4.86 22.62 0.49
N TRP A 46 4.12 21.60 0.92
CA TRP A 46 2.75 21.33 0.47
C TRP A 46 1.80 22.48 0.81
N THR A 47 1.86 23.01 2.03
CA THR A 47 1.03 24.16 2.43
C THR A 47 1.32 25.44 1.66
N LEU A 48 2.53 25.58 1.12
CA LEU A 48 2.93 26.76 0.32
C LEU A 48 2.62 26.58 -1.18
N LEU A 49 2.64 25.35 -1.67
CA LEU A 49 2.55 25.02 -3.10
C LEU A 49 1.15 24.59 -3.55
N VAL A 50 0.33 24.03 -2.66
CA VAL A 50 -0.95 23.40 -3.03
C VAL A 50 -2.13 24.20 -2.48
N TYR A 51 -3.03 24.60 -3.38
CA TYR A 51 -4.23 25.37 -3.08
C TYR A 51 -5.47 24.55 -3.48
N GLU A 52 -6.50 24.58 -2.65
CA GLU A 52 -7.71 23.74 -2.84
C GLU A 52 -8.57 24.19 -4.02
N THR A 53 -8.52 25.46 -4.39
CA THR A 53 -9.23 25.97 -5.56
C THR A 53 -8.26 26.53 -6.60
N PRO A 54 -8.50 26.28 -7.90
CA PRO A 54 -7.75 26.94 -8.97
C PRO A 54 -8.01 28.46 -9.02
N ALA A 55 -8.95 28.97 -8.20
CA ALA A 55 -9.22 30.40 -8.06
C ALA A 55 -8.25 31.10 -7.09
N ASP A 56 -7.78 30.39 -6.06
CA ASP A 56 -6.87 30.91 -5.03
C ASP A 56 -5.39 30.70 -5.38
N HIS A 57 -5.09 30.02 -6.50
CA HIS A 57 -3.72 29.71 -6.90
C HIS A 57 -3.03 30.93 -7.56
N PRO A 58 -2.00 31.55 -6.92
CA PRO A 58 -1.42 32.80 -7.41
C PRO A 58 -0.58 32.66 -8.68
N ARG A 59 -0.20 31.43 -9.06
CA ARG A 59 0.67 31.15 -10.22
C ARG A 59 -0.05 30.51 -11.42
N ILE A 60 -1.38 30.41 -11.41
CA ILE A 60 -2.10 29.74 -12.50
C ILE A 60 -2.25 30.66 -13.72
N SER A 61 -1.98 30.14 -14.91
CA SER A 61 -2.17 30.92 -16.15
C SER A 61 -3.65 31.02 -16.50
N PHE A 62 -4.07 32.12 -17.12
CA PHE A 62 -5.45 32.33 -17.53
C PHE A 62 -5.96 31.20 -18.46
N ARG A 63 -5.10 30.69 -19.36
CA ARG A 63 -5.45 29.58 -20.27
C ARG A 63 -5.70 28.27 -19.53
N GLU A 64 -4.87 27.97 -18.54
CA GLU A 64 -5.00 26.76 -17.72
C GLU A 64 -6.24 26.84 -16.81
N ARG A 65 -6.51 28.02 -16.25
CA ARG A 65 -7.73 28.28 -15.48
C ARG A 65 -8.98 28.04 -16.33
N VAL A 66 -9.07 28.61 -17.53
CA VAL A 66 -10.20 28.39 -18.45
C VAL A 66 -10.33 26.91 -18.86
N TYR A 67 -9.21 26.23 -19.10
CA TYR A 67 -9.20 24.79 -19.40
C TYR A 67 -9.77 23.97 -18.24
N ILE A 68 -9.30 24.18 -17.01
CA ILE A 68 -9.80 23.47 -15.82
C ILE A 68 -11.29 23.78 -15.57
N TYR A 69 -11.71 25.04 -15.72
CA TYR A 69 -13.13 25.41 -15.60
C TYR A 69 -13.99 24.72 -16.67
N SER A 70 -13.51 24.60 -17.92
CA SER A 70 -14.24 23.90 -18.98
C SER A 70 -14.42 22.39 -18.71
N LEU A 71 -13.40 21.74 -18.13
CA LEU A 71 -13.49 20.34 -17.71
C LEU A 71 -14.38 20.16 -16.47
N THR A 72 -14.32 21.11 -15.54
CA THR A 72 -15.09 21.07 -14.28
C THR A 72 -16.58 21.34 -14.53
N TYR A 73 -16.94 22.28 -15.42
CA TYR A 73 -18.34 22.57 -15.76
C TYR A 73 -19.01 21.46 -16.59
N GLN A 74 -18.25 20.70 -17.39
CA GLN A 74 -18.80 19.54 -18.11
C GLN A 74 -19.09 18.33 -17.19
N GLY A 75 -18.41 18.22 -16.03
CA GLY A 75 -18.59 17.11 -15.08
C GLY A 75 -19.29 17.46 -13.77
N SER A 76 -19.51 18.74 -13.48
CA SER A 76 -20.09 19.21 -12.21
C SER A 76 -20.84 20.53 -12.38
N GLY A 77 -21.98 20.48 -13.08
CA GLY A 77 -23.05 21.43 -12.77
C GLY A 77 -23.38 21.26 -11.28
N GLN A 78 -23.27 22.34 -10.50
CA GLN A 78 -23.61 22.45 -9.08
C GLN A 78 -23.92 21.10 -8.44
N ARG A 79 -22.89 20.41 -7.92
CA ARG A 79 -23.16 19.32 -6.98
C ARG A 79 -23.81 19.97 -5.77
N SER A 80 -25.14 20.08 -5.79
CA SER A 80 -25.91 20.04 -4.57
C SER A 80 -25.32 18.90 -3.75
N LEU A 81 -25.11 19.13 -2.46
CA LEU A 81 -24.70 18.09 -1.51
C LEU A 81 -25.85 17.08 -1.45
N VAL A 82 -26.02 16.28 -2.51
CA VAL A 82 -26.96 15.17 -2.53
C VAL A 82 -26.40 14.21 -1.49
N PRO A 83 -27.12 13.97 -0.38
CA PRO A 83 -26.63 13.08 0.65
C PRO A 83 -26.38 11.71 0.02
N PHE A 84 -25.18 11.18 0.22
CA PHE A 84 -24.80 9.89 -0.31
C PHE A 84 -25.84 8.84 0.14
N PRO A 85 -26.44 8.04 -0.78
CA PRO A 85 -27.57 7.19 -0.44
C PRO A 85 -27.11 5.91 0.28
N TRP A 86 -26.72 6.05 1.54
CA TRP A 86 -26.17 4.98 2.40
C TRP A 86 -27.01 3.70 2.39
N ARG A 87 -28.35 3.82 2.46
CA ARG A 87 -29.25 2.66 2.45
C ARG A 87 -29.18 1.87 1.14
N ARG A 88 -29.07 2.55 0.00
CA ARG A 88 -28.97 1.90 -1.32
C ARG A 88 -27.57 1.34 -1.54
N ALA A 89 -26.53 2.02 -1.07
CA ALA A 89 -25.17 1.52 -1.09
C ALA A 89 -25.03 0.23 -0.25
N LEU A 90 -25.47 0.26 1.01
CA LEU A 90 -25.39 -0.88 1.93
C LEU A 90 -26.28 -2.06 1.53
N SER A 91 -27.36 -1.83 0.79
CA SER A 91 -28.24 -2.90 0.28
C SER A 91 -27.70 -3.55 -1.00
N CYS A 92 -26.65 -3.00 -1.62
CA CYS A 92 -26.13 -3.50 -2.89
C CYS A 92 -25.17 -4.67 -2.64
N ARG A 93 -25.49 -5.86 -3.18
CA ARG A 93 -24.63 -7.07 -3.10
C ARG A 93 -23.16 -6.84 -3.48
N PRO A 94 -22.81 -6.14 -4.58
CA PRO A 94 -21.42 -5.88 -4.91
C PRO A 94 -20.71 -4.99 -3.87
N PHE A 95 -21.43 -4.06 -3.25
CA PHE A 95 -20.86 -3.19 -2.21
C PHE A 95 -20.59 -3.97 -0.92
N GLN A 96 -21.50 -4.86 -0.52
CA GLN A 96 -21.29 -5.75 0.62
C GLN A 96 -20.13 -6.71 0.39
N ALA A 97 -20.04 -7.32 -0.79
CA ALA A 97 -18.93 -8.19 -1.15
C ALA A 97 -17.58 -7.44 -1.09
N LEU A 98 -17.53 -6.22 -1.64
CA LEU A 98 -16.33 -5.37 -1.58
C LEU A 98 -15.95 -5.01 -0.14
N MET A 99 -16.93 -4.65 0.69
CA MET A 99 -16.69 -4.35 2.11
C MET A 99 -16.10 -5.55 2.85
N VAL A 100 -16.69 -6.74 2.69
CA VAL A 100 -16.22 -7.97 3.35
C VAL A 100 -14.81 -8.33 2.87
N THR A 101 -14.57 -8.26 1.56
CA THR A 101 -13.25 -8.47 0.96
C THR A 101 -12.20 -7.51 1.55
N GLN A 102 -12.50 -6.21 1.60
CA GLN A 102 -11.57 -5.21 2.13
C GLN A 102 -11.34 -5.40 3.63
N PHE A 103 -12.39 -5.77 4.38
CA PHE A 103 -12.29 -6.04 5.81
C PHE A 103 -11.41 -7.25 6.08
N CYS A 104 -11.65 -8.38 5.42
CA CYS A 104 -10.83 -9.59 5.56
C CYS A 104 -9.38 -9.33 5.16
N GLN A 105 -9.15 -8.57 4.09
CA GLN A 105 -7.81 -8.22 3.66
C GLN A 105 -7.08 -7.37 4.71
N ASN A 106 -7.72 -6.29 5.17
CA ASN A 106 -7.14 -5.42 6.20
C ASN A 106 -6.88 -6.21 7.49
N TRP A 107 -7.83 -7.03 7.93
CA TRP A 107 -7.66 -7.89 9.09
C TRP A 107 -6.45 -8.80 8.91
N GLY A 108 -6.36 -9.53 7.80
CA GLY A 108 -5.26 -10.45 7.53
C GLY A 108 -3.91 -9.75 7.53
N ASP A 109 -3.82 -8.58 6.91
CA ASP A 109 -2.61 -7.76 6.91
C ASP A 109 -2.20 -7.30 8.32
N TYR A 110 -3.16 -6.82 9.11
CA TYR A 110 -2.91 -6.42 10.50
C TYR A 110 -2.50 -7.60 11.38
N LEU A 111 -3.20 -8.72 11.26
CA LEU A 111 -2.93 -9.93 12.03
C LEU A 111 -1.53 -10.46 11.73
N ILE A 112 -1.13 -10.51 10.46
CA ILE A 112 0.25 -10.85 10.11
C ILE A 112 1.20 -9.82 10.70
N MET A 113 0.95 -8.52 10.57
CA MET A 113 1.87 -7.50 11.09
C MET A 113 2.10 -7.61 12.60
N THR A 114 1.07 -7.92 13.38
CA THR A 114 1.14 -8.01 14.84
C THR A 114 1.59 -9.38 15.34
N GLU A 115 1.09 -10.46 14.73
CA GLU A 115 1.36 -11.83 15.18
C GLU A 115 2.65 -12.41 14.60
N LEU A 116 3.14 -11.94 13.45
CA LEU A 116 4.39 -12.42 12.86
C LEU A 116 5.62 -12.25 13.76
N PRO A 117 5.90 -11.08 14.38
CA PRO A 117 7.02 -10.95 15.31
C PRO A 117 6.83 -11.81 16.56
N THR A 118 5.59 -11.94 17.05
CA THR A 118 5.24 -12.81 18.19
C THR A 118 5.49 -14.28 17.84
N TYR A 119 5.09 -14.72 16.65
CA TYR A 119 5.28 -16.07 16.13
C TYR A 119 6.75 -16.43 15.99
N ILE A 120 7.57 -15.56 15.40
CA ILE A 120 9.03 -15.78 15.28
C ILE A 120 9.71 -15.81 16.66
N SER A 121 9.27 -15.00 17.62
CA SER A 121 9.83 -15.01 18.99
C SER A 121 9.45 -16.25 19.80
N THR A 122 8.20 -16.71 19.69
CA THR A 122 7.63 -17.76 20.57
C THR A 122 7.74 -19.15 19.97
N ALA A 123 7.42 -19.30 18.67
CA ALA A 123 7.44 -20.58 17.99
C ALA A 123 8.85 -20.95 17.48
N LEU A 124 9.59 -20.00 16.89
CA LEU A 124 10.94 -20.24 16.36
C LEU A 124 12.06 -19.94 17.39
N ARG A 125 11.72 -19.39 18.57
CA ARG A 125 12.66 -19.08 19.69
C ARG A 125 13.89 -18.24 19.32
N TYR A 126 13.82 -17.42 18.27
CA TYR A 126 14.92 -16.52 17.92
C TYR A 126 15.03 -15.33 18.88
N PRO A 127 16.24 -14.89 19.24
CA PRO A 127 16.43 -13.69 20.07
C PRO A 127 15.90 -12.43 19.36
N LEU A 128 15.41 -11.47 20.14
CA LEU A 128 14.72 -10.26 19.67
C LEU A 128 15.49 -9.48 18.59
N ASN A 129 16.83 -9.43 18.68
CA ASN A 129 17.66 -8.73 17.71
C ASN A 129 17.64 -9.37 16.31
N THR A 130 17.65 -10.70 16.23
CA THR A 130 17.47 -11.42 14.96
C THR A 130 16.01 -11.43 14.53
N ASN A 131 15.07 -11.43 15.47
CA ASN A 131 13.63 -11.40 15.18
C ASN A 131 13.22 -10.14 14.40
N ALA A 132 13.79 -8.99 14.72
CA ALA A 132 13.55 -7.76 13.96
C ALA A 132 14.02 -7.86 12.50
N MET A 133 15.18 -8.48 12.25
CA MET A 133 15.68 -8.70 10.89
C MET A 133 14.82 -9.70 10.11
N PHE A 134 14.41 -10.80 10.75
CA PHE A 134 13.53 -11.79 10.11
C PHE A 134 12.12 -11.25 9.87
N SER A 135 11.57 -10.44 10.77
CA SER A 135 10.25 -9.81 10.61
C SER A 135 10.23 -8.70 9.56
N ALA A 136 11.37 -8.01 9.36
CA ALA A 136 11.52 -7.02 8.30
C ALA A 136 11.55 -7.65 6.89
N LEU A 137 11.96 -8.91 6.77
CA LEU A 137 12.18 -9.58 5.48
C LEU A 137 10.87 -9.81 4.68
N PRO A 138 9.77 -10.34 5.27
CA PRO A 138 8.46 -10.40 4.61
C PRO A 138 7.90 -9.03 4.25
N GLN A 139 8.11 -8.03 5.12
CA GLN A 139 7.64 -6.67 4.87
C GLN A 139 8.39 -5.99 3.72
N LEU A 140 9.70 -6.22 3.62
CA LEU A 140 10.51 -5.72 2.52
C LEU A 140 10.13 -6.41 1.20
N ALA A 141 9.93 -7.73 1.23
CA ALA A 141 9.46 -8.50 0.09
C ALA A 141 8.07 -8.04 -0.40
N LYS A 142 7.14 -7.70 0.50
CA LYS A 142 5.83 -7.07 0.17
C LYS A 142 6.00 -5.86 -0.73
N VAL A 143 6.94 -4.99 -0.39
CA VAL A 143 7.11 -3.73 -1.10
C VAL A 143 7.83 -3.92 -2.42
N VAL A 144 8.86 -4.78 -2.47
CA VAL A 144 9.54 -5.11 -3.73
C VAL A 144 8.58 -5.78 -4.72
N LEU A 145 7.79 -6.75 -4.25
CA LEU A 145 6.80 -7.42 -5.09
C LEU A 145 5.65 -6.49 -5.48
N ALA A 146 5.18 -5.63 -4.57
CA ALA A 146 4.18 -4.62 -4.89
C ALA A 146 4.67 -3.71 -6.02
N LEU A 147 5.90 -3.18 -5.93
CA LEU A 147 6.48 -2.35 -7.00
C LEU A 147 6.60 -3.10 -8.32
N GLY A 148 7.08 -4.36 -8.29
CA GLY A 148 7.18 -5.20 -9.48
C GLY A 148 5.82 -5.42 -10.13
N VAL A 149 4.80 -5.74 -9.32
CA VAL A 149 3.42 -5.91 -9.78
C VAL A 149 2.86 -4.61 -10.35
N SER A 150 3.07 -3.46 -9.70
CA SER A 150 2.57 -2.18 -10.20
C SER A 150 3.23 -1.79 -11.52
N PHE A 151 4.54 -2.01 -11.66
CA PHE A 151 5.23 -1.81 -12.94
C PHE A 151 4.68 -2.71 -14.05
N VAL A 152 4.46 -4.00 -13.74
CA VAL A 152 3.87 -4.96 -14.69
C VAL A 152 2.41 -4.60 -15.01
N ALA A 153 1.63 -4.16 -14.03
CA ALA A 153 0.24 -3.74 -14.20
C ALA A 153 0.14 -2.50 -15.09
N ASP A 154 1.01 -1.52 -14.90
CA ASP A 154 1.12 -0.33 -15.75
C ASP A 154 1.61 -0.66 -17.16
N TRP A 155 2.55 -1.59 -17.28
CA TRP A 155 3.03 -2.06 -18.57
C TRP A 155 1.90 -2.78 -19.35
N LEU A 156 1.12 -3.62 -18.68
CA LEU A 156 -0.07 -4.28 -19.23
C LEU A 156 -1.14 -3.27 -19.66
N ALA A 157 -1.36 -2.23 -18.85
CA ALA A 157 -2.33 -1.17 -19.14
C ALA A 157 -1.91 -0.30 -20.33
N ARG A 158 -0.61 0.04 -20.44
CA ARG A 158 -0.06 0.81 -21.57
C ARG A 158 -0.06 0.05 -22.88
N GLY A 159 0.03 -1.28 -22.84
CA GLY A 159 0.11 -2.12 -24.03
C GLY A 159 -1.21 -2.43 -24.73
N SER A 160 -2.35 -1.89 -24.27
CA SER A 160 -3.71 -2.14 -24.79
C SER A 160 -4.09 -3.64 -24.93
N ARG A 161 -3.42 -4.55 -24.22
CA ARG A 161 -3.63 -6.01 -24.37
C ARG A 161 -4.78 -6.54 -23.50
N LEU A 162 -5.16 -5.81 -22.45
CA LEU A 162 -6.23 -6.15 -21.52
C LEU A 162 -7.04 -4.90 -21.14
N SER A 163 -8.36 -5.05 -21.05
CA SER A 163 -9.24 -4.01 -20.51
C SER A 163 -8.84 -3.68 -19.07
N LEU A 164 -8.90 -2.40 -18.68
CA LEU A 164 -8.59 -1.92 -17.32
C LEU A 164 -9.34 -2.76 -16.26
N SER A 165 -10.61 -3.10 -16.53
CA SER A 165 -11.45 -3.92 -15.66
C SER A 165 -10.98 -5.38 -15.56
N ALA A 166 -10.39 -5.95 -16.62
CA ALA A 166 -9.86 -7.30 -16.62
C ALA A 166 -8.52 -7.37 -15.87
N ASN A 167 -7.66 -6.36 -16.04
CA ASN A 167 -6.39 -6.24 -15.31
C ASN A 167 -6.63 -6.15 -13.80
N ARG A 168 -7.57 -5.29 -13.38
CA ARG A 168 -7.97 -5.13 -11.97
C ARG A 168 -8.51 -6.41 -11.35
N LYS A 169 -9.40 -7.13 -12.06
CA LYS A 169 -9.94 -8.42 -11.60
C LYS A 169 -8.84 -9.48 -11.45
N LEU A 170 -7.89 -9.53 -12.39
CA LEU A 170 -6.78 -10.48 -12.36
C LEU A 170 -5.90 -10.25 -11.13
N TRP A 171 -5.42 -9.03 -10.91
CA TRP A 171 -4.54 -8.71 -9.78
C TRP A 171 -5.23 -8.86 -8.43
N ASN A 172 -6.51 -8.47 -8.33
CA ASN A 172 -7.28 -8.65 -7.10
C ASN A 172 -7.51 -10.14 -6.80
N SER A 173 -7.81 -10.96 -7.81
CA SER A 173 -7.95 -12.42 -7.63
C SER A 173 -6.63 -13.06 -7.19
N ILE A 174 -5.54 -12.76 -7.89
CA ILE A 174 -4.19 -13.26 -7.57
C ILE A 174 -3.81 -12.90 -6.13
N GLY A 175 -4.05 -11.65 -5.74
CA GLY A 175 -3.71 -11.16 -4.41
C GLY A 175 -4.64 -11.63 -3.28
N MET A 176 -5.80 -12.24 -3.56
CA MET A 176 -6.62 -12.91 -2.54
C MET A 176 -6.36 -14.43 -2.47
N TYR A 177 -6.27 -15.10 -3.63
CA TYR A 177 -6.15 -16.56 -3.67
C TYR A 177 -4.75 -17.03 -3.28
N ILE A 178 -3.69 -16.33 -3.68
CA ILE A 178 -2.32 -16.74 -3.34
C ILE A 178 -2.08 -16.66 -1.83
N PRO A 179 -2.37 -15.53 -1.14
CA PRO A 179 -2.19 -15.47 0.31
C PRO A 179 -3.04 -16.49 1.05
N ALA A 180 -4.26 -16.77 0.60
CA ALA A 180 -5.11 -17.80 1.21
C ALA A 180 -4.48 -19.20 1.10
N LEU A 181 -3.97 -19.57 -0.08
CA LEU A 181 -3.34 -20.87 -0.30
C LEU A 181 -2.05 -21.03 0.51
N THR A 182 -1.23 -19.97 0.57
CA THR A 182 0.05 -20.00 1.29
C THR A 182 -0.14 -19.98 2.80
N LEU A 183 -1.19 -19.33 3.34
CA LEU A 183 -1.54 -19.39 4.76
C LEU A 183 -1.96 -20.79 5.19
N VAL A 184 -2.74 -21.48 4.34
CA VAL A 184 -3.05 -22.91 4.55
C VAL A 184 -1.76 -23.73 4.50
N GLY A 185 -0.86 -23.47 3.54
CA GLY A 185 0.45 -24.11 3.47
C GLY A 185 1.30 -23.92 4.74
N VAL A 186 1.30 -22.72 5.34
CA VAL A 186 2.00 -22.44 6.61
C VAL A 186 1.46 -23.32 7.74
N SER A 187 0.14 -23.57 7.79
CA SER A 187 -0.46 -24.45 8.81
C SER A 187 0.00 -25.91 8.71
N PHE A 188 0.41 -26.36 7.52
CA PHE A 188 0.91 -27.72 7.27
C PHE A 188 2.44 -27.82 7.22
N ALA A 189 3.17 -26.71 7.36
CA ALA A 189 4.63 -26.63 7.17
C ALA A 189 5.47 -27.29 8.29
N GLY A 190 4.84 -27.71 9.40
CA GLY A 190 5.50 -28.45 10.49
C GLY A 190 6.65 -27.67 11.15
N CYS A 191 7.75 -28.37 11.49
CA CYS A 191 8.92 -27.82 12.21
C CYS A 191 9.98 -27.15 11.32
N SER A 192 9.69 -26.88 10.04
CA SER A 192 10.69 -26.31 9.13
C SER A 192 10.62 -24.78 9.06
N ASP A 193 11.44 -24.13 9.90
CA ASP A 193 11.53 -22.66 10.02
C ASP A 193 11.67 -21.94 8.67
N VAL A 194 12.52 -22.46 7.79
CA VAL A 194 12.81 -21.88 6.47
C VAL A 194 11.60 -21.96 5.53
N LEU A 195 10.83 -23.03 5.60
CA LEU A 195 9.64 -23.22 4.76
C LEU A 195 8.50 -22.31 5.22
N VAL A 196 8.33 -22.15 6.54
CA VAL A 196 7.38 -21.20 7.12
C VAL A 196 7.73 -19.76 6.74
N LEU A 197 9.00 -19.37 6.87
CA LEU A 197 9.46 -18.03 6.51
C LEU A 197 9.29 -17.74 5.02
N THR A 198 9.64 -18.67 4.13
CA THR A 198 9.45 -18.48 2.68
C THR A 198 7.98 -18.40 2.28
N LEU A 199 7.11 -19.25 2.84
CA LEU A 199 5.67 -19.16 2.60
C LEU A 199 5.06 -17.87 3.17
N MET A 200 5.53 -17.38 4.31
CA MET A 200 5.10 -16.08 4.84
C MET A 200 5.57 -14.92 3.96
N VAL A 201 6.81 -14.95 3.47
CA VAL A 201 7.32 -13.96 2.51
C VAL A 201 6.46 -13.93 1.24
N ILE A 202 6.04 -15.09 0.73
CA ILE A 202 5.16 -15.17 -0.45
C ILE A 202 3.75 -14.64 -0.10
N THR A 203 3.17 -15.07 1.02
CA THR A 203 1.86 -14.60 1.50
C THR A 203 1.80 -13.08 1.57
N VAL A 204 2.80 -12.48 2.24
CA VAL A 204 2.86 -11.04 2.52
C VAL A 204 3.28 -10.27 1.27
N GLY A 205 4.16 -10.87 0.46
CA GLY A 205 4.55 -10.46 -0.89
C GLY A 205 3.37 -10.17 -1.81
N PHE A 206 2.53 -11.18 -1.99
CA PHE A 206 1.39 -11.12 -2.90
C PHE A 206 0.18 -10.36 -2.33
N ASN A 207 0.05 -10.21 -1.02
CA ASN A 207 -0.97 -9.33 -0.45
C ASN A 207 -0.75 -7.86 -0.89
N GLY A 208 0.51 -7.44 -1.07
CA GLY A 208 0.85 -6.14 -1.64
C GLY A 208 0.34 -5.93 -3.09
N ALA A 209 0.13 -7.00 -3.85
CA ALA A 209 -0.36 -6.95 -5.22
C ALA A 209 -1.82 -6.51 -5.34
N VAL A 210 -2.65 -6.81 -4.32
CA VAL A 210 -4.08 -6.41 -4.31
C VAL A 210 -4.24 -4.89 -4.37
N LEU A 211 -3.32 -4.15 -3.74
CA LEU A 211 -3.34 -2.68 -3.72
C LEU A 211 -3.07 -2.06 -5.09
N SER A 212 -2.53 -2.81 -6.06
CA SER A 212 -2.33 -2.34 -7.44
C SER A 212 -3.56 -2.58 -8.34
N GLY A 213 -4.54 -3.33 -7.84
CA GLY A 213 -5.75 -3.71 -8.59
C GLY A 213 -6.97 -2.83 -8.31
N LEU A 214 -6.85 -1.80 -7.46
CA LEU A 214 -7.95 -0.88 -7.10
C LEU A 214 -8.07 0.32 -8.06
#